data_AF-A0A9E0NEW3-F1
#
_entry.id   AF-A0A9E0NEW3-F1
#
_cell.length_a   1.000
_cell.length_b   1.000
_cell.length_c   1.000
_cell.angle_alpha   90.00
_cell.angle_beta   90.00
_cell.angle_gamma   90.00
#
_symmetry.space_group_name_H-M   'P 1'
#
loop_
_entity.id
_entity.type
_entity.pdbx_description
1 polymer ?
#
loop_
_entity_poly.entity_id
_entity_poly.type
_entity_poly.pdbx_seq_one_letter_code
_entity_poly.pdbx_strand_id
1 'polypeptide(L)'
;MKPSIFLHPALEEIERRHLGISEGLIQAVERGQTSAAIAASVRESPEWARYQDLQSSSAAEVQAVAEPLPMPAHLKALIRQRVAALPLAAEKTPAAGQIVRVTQIVTPQPEALDAVLTSPLHVLLDAPAEEETLWHGWLVAGETDYASWWDAVLQEDEAQFDPEAGMVQLWNPVRIYLPMANRVVGVLPPAALQAVRALAAEFVSTEAPTDIAPWPGRVAMRSTLGGLQVVTGSPLGGKNDPRHRYQSIYFEAAEAVREPARLALRALATVPQGVRGSFLRQLMDSAARQLAQLWPQPQVAVAMRDSTSAESGDEVPDLLWPDLARLRLEDYDAKRYGRMEVSAIGQQAITVQVMRGELVEESHSLPPGQKVLLSWDEGSTALVLSATDSQTLRLELNPRP
;
A
#
# COMPACT_ATOMS: atom_id res chain seq x y z
N MET A 1 30.96 -20.76 16.33
CA MET A 1 29.53 -20.54 16.04
C MET A 1 29.19 -19.11 16.40
N LYS A 2 28.75 -18.28 15.44
CA LYS A 2 28.18 -16.96 15.80
C LYS A 2 26.85 -17.22 16.54
N PRO A 3 26.57 -16.54 17.66
CA PRO A 3 25.30 -16.72 18.35
C PRO A 3 24.16 -16.38 17.39
N SER A 4 23.17 -17.26 17.31
CA SER A 4 21.92 -16.99 16.59
C SER A 4 21.25 -15.80 17.28
N ILE A 5 21.11 -14.67 16.58
CA ILE A 5 20.37 -13.52 17.10
C ILE A 5 18.89 -13.89 17.03
N PHE A 6 18.23 -13.99 18.18
CA PHE A 6 16.80 -14.22 18.27
C PHE A 6 16.10 -12.87 18.30
N LEU A 7 15.29 -12.59 17.29
CA LEU A 7 14.42 -11.42 17.25
C LEU A 7 13.03 -11.82 17.74
N HIS A 8 12.36 -10.91 18.44
CA HIS A 8 11.03 -11.13 18.96
C HIS A 8 10.02 -10.14 18.41
N PRO A 9 8.80 -10.59 18.05
CA PRO A 9 8.37 -12.00 17.93
C PRO A 9 9.06 -12.74 16.77
N ALA A 10 8.93 -14.06 16.70
CA ALA A 10 9.52 -14.83 15.60
C ALA A 10 8.84 -14.51 14.24
N LEU A 11 9.58 -14.62 13.13
CA LEU A 11 9.05 -14.31 11.80
C LEU A 11 7.81 -15.12 11.43
N GLU A 12 7.78 -16.40 11.81
CA GLU A 12 6.65 -17.29 11.55
C GLU A 12 5.39 -16.81 12.28
N GLU A 13 5.54 -16.18 13.45
CA GLU A 13 4.42 -15.59 14.18
C GLU A 13 3.90 -14.33 13.47
N ILE A 14 4.81 -13.47 12.99
CA ILE A 14 4.47 -12.25 12.24
C ILE A 14 3.78 -12.61 10.92
N GLU A 15 4.33 -13.57 10.19
CA GLU A 15 3.77 -14.07 8.93
C GLU A 15 2.38 -14.66 9.14
N ARG A 16 2.21 -15.55 10.14
CA ARG A 16 0.90 -16.11 10.46
C ARG A 16 -0.10 -15.05 10.90
N ARG A 17 0.34 -14.02 11.63
CA ARG A 17 -0.54 -12.93 12.10
C ARG A 17 -1.09 -12.10 10.94
N HIS A 18 -0.26 -11.76 9.96
CA HIS A 18 -0.62 -10.84 8.88
C HIS A 18 -1.08 -11.54 7.58
N LEU A 19 -0.52 -12.70 7.25
CA LEU A 19 -0.77 -13.40 5.98
C LEU A 19 -1.46 -14.76 6.18
N GLY A 20 -1.53 -15.26 7.42
CA GLY A 20 -2.16 -16.53 7.75
C GLY A 20 -3.67 -16.43 8.01
N ILE A 21 -4.28 -17.60 8.23
CA ILE A 21 -5.67 -17.71 8.68
C ILE A 21 -5.70 -17.38 10.18
N SER A 22 -6.09 -16.14 10.48
CA SER A 22 -6.18 -15.65 11.85
C SER A 22 -7.50 -16.07 12.51
N GLU A 23 -7.54 -16.04 13.84
CA GLU A 23 -8.78 -16.22 14.60
C GLU A 23 -9.86 -15.21 14.18
N GLY A 24 -9.47 -13.97 13.89
CA GLY A 24 -10.38 -12.94 13.39
C GLY A 24 -11.02 -13.33 12.06
N LEU A 25 -10.25 -13.91 11.13
CA LEU A 25 -10.77 -14.41 9.86
C LEU A 25 -11.72 -15.60 10.06
N ILE A 26 -11.35 -16.55 10.94
CA ILE A 26 -12.20 -17.68 11.31
C ILE A 26 -13.54 -17.19 11.87
N GLN A 27 -13.52 -16.24 12.80
CA GLN A 27 -14.73 -15.64 13.38
C GLN A 27 -15.56 -14.88 12.32
N ALA A 28 -14.92 -14.21 11.36
CA ALA A 28 -15.62 -13.55 10.26
C ALA A 28 -16.35 -14.56 9.35
N VAL A 29 -15.73 -15.71 9.08
CA VAL A 29 -16.34 -16.83 8.34
C VAL A 29 -17.53 -17.42 9.10
N GLU A 30 -17.43 -17.60 10.42
CA GLU A 30 -18.56 -18.05 11.26
C GLU A 30 -19.73 -17.07 11.25
N ARG A 31 -19.45 -15.76 11.21
CA ARG A 31 -20.46 -14.70 11.13
C ARG A 31 -21.02 -14.48 9.72
N GLY A 32 -20.52 -15.19 8.71
CA GLY A 32 -20.94 -15.02 7.32
C GLY A 32 -20.53 -13.68 6.70
N GLN A 33 -19.43 -13.08 7.17
CA GLN A 33 -18.92 -11.78 6.73
C GLN A 33 -17.92 -11.87 5.57
N THR A 34 -17.68 -13.06 5.05
CA THR A 34 -16.73 -13.32 3.95
C THR A 34 -17.45 -13.91 2.75
N SER A 35 -16.86 -13.84 1.56
CA SER A 35 -17.39 -14.57 0.41
C SER A 35 -17.41 -16.09 0.62
N ALA A 36 -18.17 -16.77 -0.23
CA ALA A 36 -18.21 -18.23 -0.25
C ALA A 36 -16.84 -18.85 -0.56
N ALA A 37 -16.02 -18.20 -1.39
CA ALA A 37 -14.69 -18.68 -1.75
C ALA A 37 -13.72 -18.62 -0.55
N ILE A 38 -13.67 -17.47 0.14
CA ILE A 38 -12.86 -17.31 1.36
C ILE A 38 -13.34 -18.28 2.44
N ALA A 39 -14.66 -18.37 2.64
CA ALA A 39 -15.23 -19.25 3.64
C ALA A 39 -14.91 -20.74 3.38
N ALA A 40 -14.91 -21.18 2.12
CA ALA A 40 -14.51 -22.53 1.75
C ALA A 40 -13.02 -22.77 2.05
N SER A 41 -12.14 -21.88 1.59
CA SER A 41 -10.70 -21.99 1.82
C SER A 41 -10.34 -22.01 3.31
N VAL A 42 -10.98 -21.17 4.12
CA VAL A 42 -10.76 -21.14 5.58
C VAL A 42 -11.24 -22.44 6.23
N ARG A 43 -12.42 -22.96 5.86
CA ARG A 43 -12.95 -24.21 6.43
C ARG A 43 -12.12 -25.45 6.08
N GLU A 44 -11.42 -25.43 4.94
CA GLU A 44 -10.50 -26.49 4.53
C GLU A 44 -9.14 -26.42 5.24
N SER A 45 -8.87 -25.34 5.98
CA SER A 45 -7.58 -25.13 6.62
C SER A 45 -7.36 -25.94 7.91
N PRO A 46 -6.11 -26.31 8.23
CA PRO A 46 -5.75 -26.89 9.52
C PRO A 46 -6.08 -25.98 10.72
N GLU A 47 -6.01 -24.65 10.53
CA GLU A 47 -6.30 -23.64 11.55
C GLU A 47 -7.77 -23.69 11.98
N TRP A 48 -8.69 -23.88 11.02
CA TRP A 48 -10.12 -24.05 11.32
C TRP A 48 -10.39 -25.28 12.18
N ALA A 49 -9.81 -26.43 11.84
CA ALA A 49 -9.95 -27.65 12.64
C ALA A 49 -9.43 -27.45 14.07
N ARG A 50 -8.24 -26.84 14.23
CA ARG A 50 -7.68 -26.52 15.56
C ARG A 50 -8.57 -25.57 16.36
N TYR A 51 -9.15 -24.56 15.72
CA TYR A 51 -10.06 -23.63 16.39
C TYR A 51 -11.32 -24.35 16.91
N GLN A 52 -11.93 -25.23 16.11
CA GLN A 52 -13.08 -26.03 16.53
C GLN A 52 -12.75 -26.97 17.70
N ASP A 53 -11.56 -27.61 17.68
CA ASP A 53 -11.08 -28.46 18.77
C ASP A 53 -10.90 -27.67 20.09
N LEU A 54 -10.34 -26.46 20.00
CA LEU A 54 -10.13 -25.56 21.15
C LEU A 54 -11.47 -25.06 21.73
N GLN A 55 -12.42 -24.67 20.88
CA GLN A 55 -13.76 -24.26 21.33
C GLN A 55 -14.49 -25.41 22.03
N SER A 56 -14.35 -26.63 21.50
CA SER A 56 -14.93 -27.84 22.09
C SER A 56 -14.29 -28.21 23.43
N SER A 57 -12.99 -27.95 23.61
CA SER A 57 -12.24 -28.23 24.84
C SER A 57 -12.44 -27.16 25.92
N SER A 58 -12.53 -25.89 25.55
CA SER A 58 -12.73 -24.77 26.47
C SER A 58 -14.08 -24.81 27.19
N ALA A 59 -15.09 -25.49 26.63
CA ALA A 59 -16.37 -25.70 27.29
C ALA A 59 -16.33 -26.74 28.43
N ALA A 60 -15.24 -27.52 28.54
CA ALA A 60 -15.12 -28.64 29.48
C ALA A 60 -14.25 -28.35 30.72
N GLU A 61 -13.41 -27.29 30.72
CA GLU A 61 -12.51 -26.97 31.83
C GLU A 61 -12.74 -25.55 32.37
N VAL A 62 -13.56 -25.46 33.41
CA VAL A 62 -13.49 -24.35 34.37
C VAL A 62 -13.23 -24.96 35.74
N GLN A 63 -11.96 -25.20 36.07
CA GLN A 63 -11.57 -25.54 37.45
C GLN A 63 -10.21 -24.97 37.85
N ALA A 64 -10.20 -24.53 39.11
CA ALA A 64 -9.11 -23.99 39.94
C ALA A 64 -8.63 -22.56 39.60
N VAL A 65 -9.12 -21.60 40.39
CA VAL A 65 -8.50 -20.28 40.59
C VAL A 65 -7.16 -20.50 41.29
N ALA A 66 -6.09 -20.64 40.51
CA ALA A 66 -4.73 -20.53 41.01
C ALA A 66 -4.49 -19.10 41.51
N GLU A 67 -3.69 -18.94 42.57
CA GLU A 67 -3.27 -17.62 43.02
C GLU A 67 -2.63 -16.83 41.85
N PRO A 68 -2.97 -15.55 41.68
CA PRO A 68 -2.48 -14.77 40.56
C PRO A 68 -0.95 -14.65 40.64
N LEU A 69 -0.25 -15.29 39.71
CA LEU A 69 1.18 -15.12 39.54
C LEU A 69 1.51 -13.63 39.39
N PRO A 70 2.57 -13.11 40.04
CA PRO A 70 2.93 -11.71 39.94
C PRO A 70 3.28 -11.37 38.49
N MET A 71 2.49 -10.48 37.88
CA MET A 71 2.69 -10.06 36.49
C MET A 71 4.11 -9.48 36.28
N PRO A 72 4.87 -9.98 35.29
CA PRO A 72 6.19 -9.46 34.93
C PRO A 72 6.20 -7.94 34.70
N ALA A 73 7.29 -7.28 35.08
CA ALA A 73 7.42 -5.82 35.01
C ALA A 73 7.25 -5.27 33.58
N HIS A 74 7.79 -5.96 32.57
CA HIS A 74 7.66 -5.54 31.18
C HIS A 74 6.20 -5.59 30.68
N LEU A 75 5.43 -6.62 31.05
CA LEU A 75 4.00 -6.67 30.73
C LEU A 75 3.21 -5.55 31.43
N LYS A 76 3.55 -5.23 32.68
CA LYS A 76 2.97 -4.06 33.38
C LYS A 76 3.26 -2.76 32.64
N ALA A 77 4.47 -2.59 32.11
CA ALA A 77 4.84 -1.41 31.32
C ALA A 77 4.01 -1.31 30.04
N LEU A 78 3.93 -2.40 29.25
CA LEU A 78 3.11 -2.44 28.03
C LEU A 78 1.63 -2.16 28.30
N ILE A 79 1.07 -2.73 29.37
CA ILE A 79 -0.32 -2.47 29.76
C ILE A 79 -0.52 -1.00 30.12
N ARG A 80 0.40 -0.41 30.90
CA ARG A 80 0.31 1.02 31.24
C ARG A 80 0.38 1.91 30.01
N GLN A 81 1.27 1.61 29.07
CA GLN A 81 1.40 2.35 27.81
C GLN A 81 0.11 2.26 26.98
N ARG A 82 -0.42 1.04 26.82
CA ARG A 82 -1.69 0.84 26.12
C ARG A 82 -2.86 1.58 26.79
N VAL A 83 -2.94 1.53 28.12
CA VAL A 83 -3.96 2.30 28.88
C VAL A 83 -3.76 3.80 28.69
N ALA A 84 -2.51 4.28 28.71
CA ALA A 84 -2.21 5.67 28.47
C ALA A 84 -2.63 6.11 27.07
N ALA A 85 -2.52 5.27 26.04
CA ALA A 85 -2.94 5.60 24.68
C ALA A 85 -4.48 5.62 24.47
N LEU A 86 -5.29 5.02 25.35
CA LEU A 86 -6.75 4.92 25.17
C LEU A 86 -7.48 6.25 24.95
N PRO A 87 -7.15 7.37 25.64
CA PRO A 87 -7.83 8.65 25.42
C PRO A 87 -7.65 9.20 24.01
N LEU A 88 -6.58 8.82 23.29
CA LEU A 88 -6.32 9.28 21.93
C LEU A 88 -7.42 8.85 20.95
N ALA A 89 -8.14 7.76 21.24
CA ALA A 89 -9.26 7.30 20.40
C ALA A 89 -10.42 8.30 20.30
N ALA A 90 -10.46 9.33 21.16
CA ALA A 90 -11.42 10.43 21.08
C ALA A 90 -11.10 11.42 19.94
N GLU A 91 -9.87 11.42 19.43
CA GLU A 91 -9.48 12.23 18.27
C GLU A 91 -10.10 11.65 17.00
N LYS A 92 -10.92 12.46 16.32
CA LYS A 92 -11.67 12.05 15.13
C LYS A 92 -11.24 12.75 13.84
N THR A 93 -10.68 13.95 13.97
CA THR A 93 -10.25 14.71 12.80
C THR A 93 -8.85 14.26 12.41
N PRO A 94 -8.64 13.79 11.16
CA PRO A 94 -7.32 13.38 10.70
C PRO A 94 -6.36 14.56 10.71
N ALA A 95 -5.19 14.35 11.29
CA ALA A 95 -4.14 15.36 11.39
C ALA A 95 -2.75 14.73 11.23
N ALA A 96 -1.81 15.53 10.71
CA ALA A 96 -0.42 15.15 10.58
C ALA A 96 0.16 14.77 11.95
N GLY A 97 0.88 13.65 12.02
CA GLY A 97 1.47 13.10 13.23
C GLY A 97 0.58 12.11 13.98
N GLN A 98 -0.71 11.99 13.64
CA GLN A 98 -1.56 10.93 14.21
C GLN A 98 -1.18 9.57 13.65
N ILE A 99 -1.15 8.56 14.52
CA ILE A 99 -1.08 7.16 14.14
C ILE A 99 -2.48 6.57 14.26
N VAL A 100 -3.03 6.11 13.15
CA VAL A 100 -4.37 5.51 13.11
C VAL A 100 -4.28 3.99 13.01
N ARG A 101 -5.20 3.31 13.68
CA ARG A 101 -5.38 1.86 13.58
C ARG A 101 -6.41 1.53 12.50
N VAL A 102 -6.10 0.54 11.68
CA VAL A 102 -6.97 -0.03 10.67
C VAL A 102 -7.33 -1.45 11.12
N THR A 103 -8.60 -1.72 11.32
CA THR A 103 -9.10 -3.03 11.81
C THR A 103 -9.97 -3.76 10.79
N GLN A 104 -10.30 -3.09 9.69
CA GLN A 104 -11.17 -3.61 8.65
C GLN A 104 -10.82 -2.96 7.32
N ILE A 105 -11.05 -3.70 6.23
CA ILE A 105 -10.95 -3.17 4.88
C ILE A 105 -12.28 -2.52 4.54
N VAL A 106 -12.23 -1.23 4.20
CA VAL A 106 -13.39 -0.46 3.73
C VAL A 106 -13.01 0.12 2.39
N THR A 107 -13.78 -0.18 1.36
CA THR A 107 -13.60 0.39 0.03
C THR A 107 -14.73 1.38 -0.27
N PRO A 108 -14.54 2.29 -1.23
CA PRO A 108 -15.63 3.13 -1.74
C PRO A 108 -16.78 2.32 -2.36
N GLN A 109 -16.47 1.13 -2.88
CA GLN A 109 -17.41 0.18 -3.47
C GLN A 109 -17.24 -1.18 -2.78
N PRO A 110 -18.11 -1.58 -1.83
CA PRO A 110 -17.91 -2.77 -1.00
C PRO A 110 -17.67 -4.08 -1.77
N GLU A 111 -18.23 -4.22 -2.97
CA GLU A 111 -18.07 -5.41 -3.80
C GLU A 111 -16.76 -5.45 -4.62
N ALA A 112 -16.00 -4.34 -4.64
CA ALA A 112 -14.79 -4.22 -5.46
C ALA A 112 -13.59 -4.99 -4.90
N LEU A 113 -13.64 -5.40 -3.62
CA LEU A 113 -12.56 -6.14 -2.99
C LEU A 113 -13.13 -7.17 -2.01
N ASP A 114 -12.93 -8.44 -2.34
CA ASP A 114 -13.22 -9.56 -1.45
C ASP A 114 -11.99 -9.87 -0.61
N ALA A 115 -11.71 -9.01 0.38
CA ALA A 115 -10.57 -9.16 1.27
C ALA A 115 -10.96 -8.86 2.72
N VAL A 116 -10.35 -9.59 3.65
CA VAL A 116 -10.53 -9.43 5.08
C VAL A 116 -9.18 -9.14 5.71
N LEU A 117 -9.14 -8.13 6.57
CA LEU A 117 -7.94 -7.85 7.34
C LEU A 117 -7.79 -8.90 8.46
N THR A 118 -6.71 -9.66 8.41
CA THR A 118 -6.40 -10.76 9.34
C THR A 118 -5.90 -10.25 10.69
N SER A 119 -5.19 -9.11 10.70
CA SER A 119 -4.65 -8.44 11.88
C SER A 119 -4.66 -6.93 11.69
N PRO A 120 -4.89 -6.14 12.76
CA PRO A 120 -4.84 -4.68 12.66
C PRO A 120 -3.51 -4.17 12.12
N LEU A 121 -3.59 -3.14 11.29
CA LEU A 121 -2.44 -2.38 10.78
C LEU A 121 -2.47 -0.96 11.36
N HIS A 122 -1.32 -0.29 11.37
CA HIS A 122 -1.21 1.08 11.85
C HIS A 122 -0.57 1.96 10.77
N VAL A 123 -1.04 3.20 10.65
CA VAL A 123 -0.54 4.16 9.66
C VAL A 123 -0.27 5.50 10.34
N LEU A 124 0.95 6.03 10.21
CA LEU A 124 1.29 7.39 10.58
C LEU A 124 0.80 8.33 9.46
N LEU A 125 -0.11 9.23 9.80
CA LEU A 125 -0.62 10.26 8.90
C LEU A 125 0.40 11.38 8.75
N ASP A 126 0.80 11.68 7.51
CA ASP A 126 1.77 12.73 7.22
C ASP A 126 1.11 14.00 6.66
N ALA A 127 0.40 13.85 5.55
CA ALA A 127 -0.23 14.94 4.83
C ALA A 127 -1.50 14.45 4.13
N PRO A 128 -2.51 15.32 3.95
CA PRO A 128 -3.59 15.06 3.02
C PRO A 128 -3.03 14.69 1.64
N ALA A 129 -3.67 13.73 0.99
CA ALA A 129 -3.36 13.39 -0.38
C ALA A 129 -4.17 14.29 -1.33
N GLU A 130 -4.39 13.83 -2.56
CA GLU A 130 -5.07 14.59 -3.60
C GLU A 130 -6.52 14.94 -3.22
N GLU A 131 -7.11 14.21 -2.29
CA GLU A 131 -8.53 14.24 -1.93
C GLU A 131 -8.73 14.17 -0.41
N GLU A 132 -9.81 14.75 0.10
CA GLU A 132 -10.04 14.88 1.55
C GLU A 132 -10.12 13.54 2.27
N THR A 133 -10.52 12.47 1.57
CA THR A 133 -10.65 11.10 2.12
C THR A 133 -9.37 10.28 2.02
N LEU A 134 -8.30 10.84 1.47
CA LEU A 134 -7.03 10.15 1.25
C LEU A 134 -5.89 10.88 1.94
N TRP A 135 -5.00 10.12 2.56
CA TRP A 135 -3.84 10.65 3.26
C TRP A 135 -2.58 9.89 2.89
N HIS A 136 -1.48 10.62 2.74
CA HIS A 136 -0.14 10.06 2.68
C HIS A 136 0.36 9.71 4.07
N GLY A 137 1.15 8.64 4.13
CA GLY A 137 1.74 8.19 5.38
C GLY A 137 2.69 7.02 5.21
N TRP A 138 3.04 6.43 6.35
CA TRP A 138 3.87 5.24 6.44
C TRP A 138 3.21 4.19 7.31
N LEU A 139 3.44 2.92 7.01
CA LEU A 139 3.07 1.87 7.95
C LEU A 139 3.84 2.01 9.26
N VAL A 140 3.17 1.64 10.35
CA VAL A 140 3.73 1.60 11.70
C VAL A 140 3.52 0.19 12.27
N ALA A 141 4.52 -0.30 12.98
CA ALA A 141 4.55 -1.64 13.55
C ALA A 141 5.12 -1.64 14.98
N GLY A 142 4.88 -2.71 15.74
CA GLY A 142 5.37 -2.85 17.11
C GLY A 142 6.69 -3.63 17.23
N GLU A 143 7.14 -4.30 16.17
CA GLU A 143 8.29 -5.20 16.22
C GLU A 143 9.64 -4.48 16.06
N THR A 144 10.01 -3.65 17.04
CA THR A 144 11.22 -2.80 17.01
C THR A 144 12.54 -3.58 16.88
N ASP A 145 12.56 -4.86 17.25
CA ASP A 145 13.72 -5.76 17.04
C ASP A 145 14.09 -5.91 15.56
N TYR A 146 13.13 -5.69 14.67
CA TYR A 146 13.30 -5.76 13.22
C TYR A 146 13.71 -4.42 12.59
N ALA A 147 13.89 -3.36 13.39
CA ALA A 147 14.27 -2.06 12.89
C ALA A 147 15.54 -2.13 12.02
N SER A 148 15.46 -1.49 10.86
CA SER A 148 16.56 -1.22 9.95
C SER A 148 17.03 0.24 10.11
N TRP A 149 18.06 0.60 9.33
CA TRP A 149 18.60 1.96 9.29
C TRP A 149 17.57 3.04 8.91
N TRP A 150 16.50 2.63 8.22
CA TRP A 150 15.45 3.50 7.70
C TRP A 150 14.17 3.45 8.51
N ASP A 151 14.12 2.68 9.59
CA ASP A 151 12.96 2.65 10.47
C ASP A 151 13.16 3.64 11.62
N ALA A 152 12.15 4.48 11.86
CA ALA A 152 12.15 5.39 13.01
C ALA A 152 11.45 4.70 14.19
N VAL A 153 12.20 4.42 15.26
CA VAL A 153 11.70 3.78 16.48
C VAL A 153 11.28 4.86 17.46
N LEU A 154 9.99 4.90 17.76
CA LEU A 154 9.39 5.92 18.61
C LEU A 154 9.81 5.72 20.06
N GLN A 155 10.19 6.82 20.72
CA GLN A 155 10.55 6.81 22.14
C GLN A 155 9.37 7.32 22.98
N GLU A 156 9.18 6.69 24.14
CA GLU A 156 8.04 6.96 25.04
C GLU A 156 8.06 8.37 25.65
N ASP A 157 9.23 8.98 25.77
CA ASP A 157 9.43 10.34 26.25
C ASP A 157 9.10 11.39 25.18
N GLU A 158 9.09 11.00 23.91
CA GLU A 158 8.82 11.88 22.78
C GLU A 158 7.34 11.89 22.37
N ALA A 159 6.62 10.76 22.52
CA ALA A 159 5.26 10.63 22.03
C ALA A 159 4.41 9.67 22.88
N GLN A 160 3.10 9.90 22.88
CA GLN A 160 2.12 8.98 23.45
C GLN A 160 1.59 8.10 22.32
N PHE A 161 1.82 6.78 22.41
CA PHE A 161 1.38 5.81 21.41
C PHE A 161 1.11 4.42 22.03
N ASP A 162 0.28 3.61 21.37
CA ASP A 162 0.10 2.19 21.68
C ASP A 162 1.36 1.42 21.29
N PRO A 163 1.89 0.51 22.12
CA PRO A 163 3.10 -0.26 21.81
C PRO A 163 3.04 -1.08 20.51
N GLU A 164 1.85 -1.40 19.99
CA GLU A 164 1.68 -1.99 18.64
C GLU A 164 2.09 -1.05 17.49
N ALA A 165 2.36 0.22 17.78
CA ALA A 165 2.69 1.27 16.84
C ALA A 165 4.02 1.98 17.21
N GLY A 166 5.04 1.21 17.60
CA GLY A 166 6.32 1.74 18.09
C GLY A 166 7.40 2.02 17.04
N MET A 167 7.20 1.68 15.76
CA MET A 167 8.20 1.81 14.70
C MET A 167 7.58 2.23 13.37
N VAL A 168 8.03 3.35 12.81
CA VAL A 168 7.60 3.86 11.50
C VAL A 168 8.48 3.26 10.40
N GLN A 169 7.85 2.61 9.42
CA GLN A 169 8.51 1.91 8.31
C GLN A 169 8.66 2.82 7.09
N LEU A 170 9.77 3.55 6.95
CA LEU A 170 9.92 4.54 5.87
C LEU A 170 10.08 3.92 4.48
N TRP A 171 10.56 2.68 4.42
CA TRP A 171 10.60 1.88 3.21
C TRP A 171 9.21 1.38 2.79
N ASN A 172 8.18 1.56 3.63
CA ASN A 172 6.80 1.12 3.39
C ASN A 172 5.80 2.30 3.36
N PRO A 173 5.95 3.26 2.43
CA PRO A 173 4.99 4.34 2.28
C PRO A 173 3.64 3.81 1.79
N VAL A 174 2.57 4.44 2.24
CA VAL A 174 1.19 4.09 1.87
C VAL A 174 0.35 5.35 1.64
N ARG A 175 -0.72 5.19 0.87
CA ARG A 175 -1.89 6.06 0.95
C ARG A 175 -2.97 5.31 1.72
N ILE A 176 -3.62 5.96 2.66
CA ILE A 176 -4.75 5.39 3.40
C ILE A 176 -6.05 6.07 2.97
N TYR A 177 -7.08 5.27 2.74
CA TYR A 177 -8.46 5.73 2.63
C TYR A 177 -9.03 5.92 4.04
N LEU A 178 -9.28 7.17 4.44
CA LEU A 178 -9.63 7.55 5.80
C LEU A 178 -10.84 6.82 6.40
N PRO A 179 -11.87 6.40 5.65
CA PRO A 179 -12.92 5.55 6.21
C PRO A 179 -12.44 4.22 6.81
N MET A 180 -11.22 3.78 6.50
CA MET A 180 -10.56 2.65 7.16
C MET A 180 -9.89 3.01 8.49
N ALA A 181 -9.64 4.29 8.76
CA ALA A 181 -9.04 4.76 10.00
C ALA A 181 -10.03 4.60 11.15
N ASN A 182 -9.89 3.53 11.92
CA ASN A 182 -10.83 3.15 12.98
C ASN A 182 -10.72 4.05 14.20
N ARG A 183 -9.49 4.31 14.67
CA ARG A 183 -9.19 5.16 15.82
C ARG A 183 -7.74 5.62 15.81
N VAL A 184 -7.47 6.75 16.46
CA VAL A 184 -6.10 7.20 16.75
C VAL A 184 -5.54 6.37 17.92
N VAL A 185 -4.32 5.86 17.75
CA VAL A 185 -3.58 5.08 18.76
C VAL A 185 -2.24 5.71 19.14
N GLY A 186 -1.82 6.78 18.47
CA GLY A 186 -0.62 7.53 18.81
C GLY A 186 -0.63 8.92 18.21
N VAL A 187 0.12 9.84 18.79
CA VAL A 187 0.31 11.20 18.26
C VAL A 187 1.76 11.60 18.42
N LEU A 188 2.43 11.84 17.29
CA LEU A 188 3.78 12.40 17.26
C LEU A 188 3.69 13.92 17.41
N PRO A 189 4.52 14.53 18.28
CA PRO A 189 4.67 15.97 18.27
C PRO A 189 5.28 16.45 16.94
N PRO A 190 5.07 17.72 16.55
CA PRO A 190 5.60 18.24 15.30
C PRO A 190 7.11 18.06 15.10
N ALA A 191 7.91 18.14 16.18
CA ALA A 191 9.35 17.92 16.12
C ALA A 191 9.72 16.48 15.77
N ALA A 192 9.03 15.50 16.36
CA ALA A 192 9.24 14.08 16.04
C ALA A 192 8.79 13.76 14.61
N LEU A 193 7.64 14.28 14.18
CA LEU A 193 7.19 14.13 12.79
C LEU A 193 8.19 14.76 11.80
N GLN A 194 8.77 15.92 12.13
CA GLN A 194 9.80 16.54 11.30
C GLN A 194 11.07 15.68 11.22
N ALA A 195 11.45 15.01 12.30
CA ALA A 195 12.58 14.07 12.31
C ALA A 195 12.32 12.85 11.42
N VAL A 196 11.09 12.29 11.48
CA VAL A 196 10.63 11.22 10.58
C VAL A 196 10.67 11.66 9.11
N ARG A 197 10.17 12.86 8.79
CA ARG A 197 10.22 13.42 7.43
C ARG A 197 11.64 13.63 6.92
N ALA A 198 12.54 14.11 7.78
CA ALA A 198 13.95 14.28 7.42
C ALA A 198 14.62 12.93 7.12
N LEU A 199 14.32 11.91 7.93
CA LEU A 199 14.79 10.56 7.68
C LEU A 199 14.20 9.96 6.39
N ALA A 200 12.95 10.26 6.06
CA ALA A 200 12.34 9.85 4.80
C ALA A 200 13.01 10.51 3.58
N ALA A 201 13.38 11.79 3.70
CA ALA A 201 14.13 12.49 2.66
C ALA A 201 15.53 11.88 2.45
N GLU A 202 16.21 11.46 3.51
CA GLU A 202 17.47 10.71 3.42
C GLU A 202 17.28 9.38 2.70
N PHE A 203 16.28 8.60 3.07
CA PHE A 203 16.01 7.30 2.47
C PHE A 203 15.87 7.38 0.94
N VAL A 204 15.26 8.45 0.44
CA VAL A 204 15.09 8.69 -1.01
C VAL A 204 16.39 9.17 -1.68
N SER A 205 17.25 9.87 -0.95
CA SER A 205 18.43 10.55 -1.53
C SER A 205 19.75 9.83 -1.30
N THR A 206 19.79 8.83 -0.42
CA THR A 206 21.02 8.17 0.01
C THR A 206 20.85 6.67 0.23
N GLU A 207 21.97 5.96 0.27
CA GLU A 207 22.03 4.56 0.65
C GLU A 207 22.41 4.39 2.12
N ALA A 208 22.06 3.24 2.70
CA ALA A 208 22.48 2.93 4.07
C ALA A 208 24.01 2.80 4.12
N PRO A 209 24.65 3.27 5.20
CA PRO A 209 26.10 3.22 5.34
C PRO A 209 26.62 1.78 5.31
N THR A 210 27.72 1.56 4.56
CA THR A 210 28.36 0.24 4.41
C THR A 210 29.47 0.00 5.44
N ASP A 211 29.94 1.06 6.10
CA ASP A 211 30.94 1.05 7.16
C ASP A 211 30.36 0.72 8.54
N ILE A 212 29.03 0.77 8.68
CA ILE A 212 28.31 0.37 9.90
C ILE A 212 27.89 -1.10 9.80
N ALA A 213 28.38 -1.91 10.74
CA ALA A 213 28.05 -3.33 10.77
C ALA A 213 26.55 -3.57 11.08
N PRO A 214 25.89 -4.51 10.37
CA PRO A 214 24.55 -4.96 10.71
C PRO A 214 24.47 -5.50 12.15
N TRP A 215 23.46 -5.06 12.89
CA TRP A 215 23.20 -5.45 14.27
C TRP A 215 21.69 -5.54 14.54
N PRO A 216 21.02 -6.61 14.08
CA PRO A 216 19.57 -6.78 14.27
C PRO A 216 19.22 -6.92 15.76
N GLY A 217 18.00 -6.54 16.13
CA GLY A 217 17.54 -6.54 17.54
C GLY A 217 18.07 -5.37 18.37
N ARG A 218 18.70 -4.37 17.74
CA ARG A 218 19.23 -3.18 18.41
C ARG A 218 18.89 -1.92 17.67
N VAL A 219 18.67 -0.89 18.47
CA VAL A 219 18.40 0.47 18.02
C VAL A 219 19.42 1.42 18.63
N ALA A 220 19.71 2.51 17.94
CA ALA A 220 20.62 3.55 18.41
C ALA A 220 20.13 4.93 17.96
N MET A 221 20.40 5.93 18.80
CA MET A 221 20.22 7.33 18.43
C MET A 221 21.25 7.71 17.37
N ARG A 222 20.80 8.39 16.32
CA ARG A 222 21.67 9.01 15.32
C ARG A 222 21.10 10.34 14.87
N SER A 223 21.95 11.12 14.20
CA SER A 223 21.52 12.34 13.54
C SER A 223 21.14 12.06 12.08
N THR A 224 20.09 12.70 11.61
CA THR A 224 19.80 12.87 10.19
C THR A 224 20.85 13.77 9.53
N LEU A 225 20.95 13.79 8.20
CA LEU A 225 21.71 14.76 7.41
C LEU A 225 21.28 16.20 7.73
N GLY A 226 20.00 16.38 8.09
CA GLY A 226 19.45 17.65 8.58
C GLY A 226 19.75 17.95 10.05
N GLY A 227 20.50 17.10 10.76
CA GLY A 227 20.91 17.30 12.16
C GLY A 227 19.84 16.97 13.21
N LEU A 228 18.69 16.43 12.82
CA LEU A 228 17.63 16.01 13.75
C LEU A 228 17.98 14.65 14.35
N GLN A 229 17.67 14.47 15.63
CA GLN A 229 17.89 13.20 16.32
C GLN A 229 16.76 12.22 15.99
N VAL A 230 17.13 10.98 15.69
CA VAL A 230 16.22 9.86 15.44
C VAL A 230 16.80 8.59 16.06
N VAL A 231 15.94 7.71 16.54
CA VAL A 231 16.35 6.36 16.95
C VAL A 231 16.03 5.40 15.80
N THR A 232 17.05 4.72 15.27
CA THR A 232 16.89 3.77 14.17
C THR A 232 17.54 2.43 14.50
N GLY A 233 17.22 1.41 13.71
CA GLY A 233 18.01 0.17 13.71
C GLY A 233 19.37 0.34 13.02
N SER A 234 19.99 -0.79 12.71
CA SER A 234 21.25 -0.87 11.96
C SER A 234 20.99 -1.18 10.47
N PRO A 235 21.97 -0.94 9.56
CA PRO A 235 21.84 -1.37 8.17
C PRO A 235 21.51 -2.86 8.04
N LEU A 236 20.79 -3.21 6.99
CA LEU A 236 20.46 -4.60 6.69
C LEU A 236 21.73 -5.40 6.39
N GLY A 237 21.79 -6.63 6.89
CA GLY A 237 22.84 -7.57 6.57
C GLY A 237 22.68 -8.21 5.20
N GLY A 238 23.50 -9.23 4.95
CA GLY A 238 23.42 -10.02 3.72
C GLY A 238 22.10 -10.78 3.57
N LYS A 239 22.02 -11.65 2.55
CA LYS A 239 20.79 -12.36 2.13
C LYS A 239 20.06 -13.16 3.24
N ASN A 240 20.75 -13.53 4.31
CA ASN A 240 20.19 -14.30 5.42
C ASN A 240 19.75 -13.44 6.60
N ASP A 241 19.77 -12.11 6.47
CA ASP A 241 19.23 -11.22 7.50
C ASP A 241 17.70 -11.39 7.58
N PRO A 242 17.13 -11.80 8.74
CA PRO A 242 15.70 -12.05 8.89
C PRO A 242 14.85 -10.80 8.62
N ARG A 243 15.42 -9.60 8.71
CA ARG A 243 14.72 -8.35 8.43
C ARG A 243 14.31 -8.20 6.96
N HIS A 244 15.00 -8.85 6.01
CA HIS A 244 14.54 -8.90 4.61
C HIS A 244 13.17 -9.59 4.49
N ARG A 245 13.00 -10.74 5.17
CA ARG A 245 11.73 -11.47 5.18
C ARG A 245 10.64 -10.68 5.90
N TYR A 246 10.99 -10.03 7.02
CA TYR A 246 10.08 -9.11 7.72
C TYR A 246 9.55 -8.02 6.80
N GLN A 247 10.44 -7.36 6.04
CA GLN A 247 10.05 -6.33 5.06
C GLN A 247 9.10 -6.89 4.00
N SER A 248 9.37 -8.08 3.45
CA SER A 248 8.48 -8.72 2.48
C SER A 248 7.08 -8.98 3.03
N ILE A 249 6.97 -9.50 4.27
CA ILE A 249 5.67 -9.77 4.91
C ILE A 249 4.86 -8.48 5.03
N TYR A 250 5.49 -7.39 5.50
CA TYR A 250 4.82 -6.11 5.68
C TYR A 250 4.53 -5.37 4.38
N PHE A 251 5.30 -5.60 3.32
CA PHE A 251 4.95 -5.12 1.98
C PHE A 251 3.66 -5.76 1.47
N GLU A 252 3.50 -7.07 1.65
CA GLU A 252 2.30 -7.80 1.28
C GLU A 252 1.10 -7.38 2.15
N ALA A 253 1.28 -7.32 3.47
CA ALA A 253 0.24 -6.86 4.39
C ALA A 253 -0.23 -5.43 4.10
N ALA A 254 0.67 -4.54 3.64
CA ALA A 254 0.33 -3.17 3.29
C ALA A 254 -0.66 -3.05 2.12
N GLU A 255 -0.84 -4.09 1.29
CA GLU A 255 -1.83 -4.08 0.21
C GLU A 255 -3.26 -3.94 0.75
N ALA A 256 -3.54 -4.42 1.97
CA ALA A 256 -4.82 -4.21 2.64
C ALA A 256 -5.14 -2.73 2.90
N VAL A 257 -4.13 -1.86 2.95
CA VAL A 257 -4.29 -0.39 3.06
C VAL A 257 -4.21 0.28 1.69
N ARG A 258 -3.28 -0.16 0.84
CA ARG A 258 -3.03 0.46 -0.47
C ARG A 258 -4.17 0.22 -1.45
N GLU A 259 -4.72 -0.99 -1.54
CA GLU A 259 -5.76 -1.30 -2.52
C GLU A 259 -7.03 -0.46 -2.34
N PRO A 260 -7.60 -0.33 -1.13
CA PRO A 260 -8.73 0.58 -0.93
C PRO A 260 -8.43 2.03 -1.29
N ALA A 261 -7.20 2.50 -1.02
CA ALA A 261 -6.78 3.84 -1.42
C ALA A 261 -6.64 3.97 -2.95
N ARG A 262 -6.14 2.94 -3.64
CA ARG A 262 -6.13 2.88 -5.12
C ARG A 262 -7.56 2.88 -5.66
N LEU A 263 -8.48 2.13 -5.06
CA LEU A 263 -9.90 2.11 -5.44
C LEU A 263 -10.59 3.45 -5.20
N ALA A 264 -10.27 4.14 -4.09
CA ALA A 264 -10.75 5.50 -3.81
C ALA A 264 -10.25 6.49 -4.87
N LEU A 265 -8.96 6.48 -5.17
CA LEU A 265 -8.40 7.30 -6.26
C LEU A 265 -9.06 7.00 -7.61
N ARG A 266 -9.34 5.72 -7.90
CA ARG A 266 -10.04 5.32 -9.14
C ARG A 266 -11.49 5.81 -9.16
N ALA A 267 -12.21 5.71 -8.04
CA ALA A 267 -13.59 6.17 -7.94
C ALA A 267 -13.70 7.69 -8.17
N LEU A 268 -12.62 8.43 -7.91
CA LEU A 268 -12.50 9.87 -8.11
C LEU A 268 -12.09 10.24 -9.55
N ALA A 269 -11.62 9.27 -10.35
CA ALA A 269 -11.25 9.51 -11.73
C ALA A 269 -12.51 9.72 -12.60
N THR A 270 -13.00 10.96 -12.63
CA THR A 270 -14.10 11.34 -13.52
C THR A 270 -13.57 11.54 -14.93
N VAL A 271 -14.04 10.72 -15.88
CA VAL A 271 -13.77 10.95 -17.30
C VAL A 271 -14.53 12.21 -17.74
N PRO A 272 -13.83 13.29 -18.18
CA PRO A 272 -14.48 14.57 -18.46
C PRO A 272 -15.58 14.47 -19.54
N GLN A 273 -16.44 15.48 -19.62
CA GLN A 273 -17.34 15.62 -20.77
C GLN A 273 -16.59 16.20 -21.97
N GLY A 274 -17.12 16.04 -23.18
CA GLY A 274 -16.49 16.54 -24.41
C GLY A 274 -15.71 15.48 -25.20
N VAL A 275 -14.93 15.94 -26.17
CA VAL A 275 -14.31 15.10 -27.20
C VAL A 275 -13.29 14.13 -26.58
N ARG A 276 -12.40 14.63 -25.72
CA ARG A 276 -11.35 13.83 -25.05
C ARG A 276 -11.91 12.77 -24.12
N GLY A 277 -12.89 13.13 -23.27
CA GLY A 277 -13.49 12.15 -22.38
C GLY A 277 -14.39 11.12 -23.08
N SER A 278 -15.04 11.50 -24.20
CA SER A 278 -15.75 10.53 -25.04
C SER A 278 -14.80 9.53 -25.68
N PHE A 279 -13.62 9.99 -26.09
CA PHE A 279 -12.56 9.13 -26.59
C PHE A 279 -12.02 8.17 -25.51
N LEU A 280 -11.77 8.63 -24.29
CA LEU A 280 -11.37 7.72 -23.21
C LEU A 280 -12.43 6.64 -22.92
N ARG A 281 -13.72 7.03 -22.85
CA ARG A 281 -14.81 6.06 -22.68
C ARG A 281 -14.80 5.01 -23.79
N GLN A 282 -14.60 5.44 -25.03
CA GLN A 282 -14.46 4.52 -26.17
C GLN A 282 -13.30 3.52 -25.99
N LEU A 283 -12.13 3.97 -25.53
CA LEU A 283 -11.01 3.07 -25.26
C LEU A 283 -11.34 2.07 -24.15
N MET A 284 -11.97 2.54 -23.07
CA MET A 284 -12.42 1.69 -21.97
C MET A 284 -13.46 0.65 -22.44
N ASP A 285 -14.42 1.06 -23.26
CA ASP A 285 -15.42 0.16 -23.85
C ASP A 285 -14.78 -0.87 -24.79
N SER A 286 -13.77 -0.46 -25.58
CA SER A 286 -13.00 -1.34 -26.47
C SER A 286 -12.23 -2.41 -25.68
N ALA A 287 -11.64 -2.03 -24.55
CA ALA A 287 -11.01 -2.96 -23.62
C ALA A 287 -12.03 -3.93 -23.00
N ALA A 288 -13.16 -3.42 -22.51
CA ALA A 288 -14.20 -4.22 -21.89
C ALA A 288 -14.78 -5.29 -22.83
N ARG A 289 -14.91 -4.98 -24.13
CA ARG A 289 -15.33 -5.96 -25.16
C ARG A 289 -14.36 -7.13 -25.33
N GLN A 290 -13.09 -6.97 -24.93
CA GLN A 290 -12.07 -8.02 -24.93
C GLN A 290 -11.89 -8.68 -23.57
N LEU A 291 -12.80 -8.43 -22.61
CA LEU A 291 -12.68 -8.87 -21.22
C LEU A 291 -11.41 -8.36 -20.52
N ALA A 292 -10.78 -7.33 -21.09
CA ALA A 292 -9.71 -6.59 -20.46
C ALA A 292 -10.30 -5.38 -19.73
N GLN A 293 -9.59 -4.90 -18.70
CA GLN A 293 -10.00 -3.71 -17.97
C GLN A 293 -8.98 -2.61 -18.14
N LEU A 294 -9.46 -1.43 -18.53
CA LEU A 294 -8.73 -0.18 -18.44
C LEU A 294 -9.32 0.65 -17.31
N TRP A 295 -8.48 1.14 -16.43
CA TRP A 295 -8.92 1.91 -15.27
C TRP A 295 -8.47 3.36 -15.37
N PRO A 296 -9.39 4.33 -15.26
CA PRO A 296 -8.99 5.73 -15.17
C PRO A 296 -8.24 5.97 -13.86
N GLN A 297 -7.11 6.67 -13.94
CA GLN A 297 -6.27 7.08 -12.84
C GLN A 297 -6.12 8.61 -12.91
N PRO A 298 -6.45 9.34 -11.84
CA PRO A 298 -6.25 10.77 -11.83
C PRO A 298 -4.76 11.09 -12.03
N GLN A 299 -4.48 12.15 -12.78
CA GLN A 299 -3.11 12.66 -12.89
C GLN A 299 -2.75 13.28 -11.54
N VAL A 300 -2.04 12.53 -10.71
CA VAL A 300 -1.48 13.08 -9.48
C VAL A 300 -0.45 14.13 -9.86
N ALA A 301 -0.73 15.40 -9.56
CA ALA A 301 0.26 16.46 -9.62
C ALA A 301 1.42 16.08 -8.68
N VAL A 302 2.54 15.64 -9.27
CA VAL A 302 3.78 15.48 -8.50
C VAL A 302 4.19 16.88 -8.07
N ALA A 303 4.04 17.17 -6.77
CA ALA A 303 4.60 18.37 -6.18
C ALA A 303 6.07 18.47 -6.60
N MET A 304 6.45 19.57 -7.24
CA MET A 304 7.78 19.88 -7.82
C MET A 304 8.03 19.64 -9.32
N ARG A 305 6.99 19.47 -10.15
CA ARG A 305 7.12 19.90 -11.56
C ARG A 305 6.81 21.39 -11.66
N ASP A 306 7.76 22.17 -12.20
CA ASP A 306 7.57 23.58 -12.59
C ASP A 306 6.37 23.69 -13.55
N SER A 307 5.18 23.90 -12.98
CA SER A 307 3.94 24.05 -13.72
C SER A 307 3.83 25.50 -14.19
N THR A 308 4.54 25.80 -15.28
CA THR A 308 4.22 26.97 -16.12
C THR A 308 2.97 26.75 -16.97
N SER A 309 2.26 25.63 -16.78
CA SER A 309 1.04 25.29 -17.51
C SER A 309 -0.11 24.93 -16.56
N ALA A 310 -0.33 25.75 -15.52
CA ALA A 310 -1.52 25.70 -14.68
C ALA A 310 -2.71 26.47 -15.30
N GLU A 311 -2.92 26.32 -16.61
CA GLU A 311 -4.09 26.86 -17.31
C GLU A 311 -4.70 25.79 -18.22
N SER A 312 -5.61 24.98 -17.67
CA SER A 312 -6.89 24.58 -18.29
C SER A 312 -7.53 23.47 -17.46
N GLY A 313 -8.79 23.67 -17.05
CA GLY A 313 -9.59 22.68 -16.32
C GLY A 313 -10.05 21.50 -17.18
N ASP A 314 -9.12 20.88 -17.91
CA ASP A 314 -9.34 19.77 -18.83
C ASP A 314 -8.32 18.64 -18.58
N GLU A 315 -7.96 18.42 -17.31
CA GLU A 315 -7.10 17.30 -16.90
C GLU A 315 -7.84 15.98 -17.10
N VAL A 316 -7.48 15.32 -18.19
CA VAL A 316 -7.98 14.00 -18.57
C VAL A 316 -7.23 12.93 -17.76
N PRO A 317 -7.92 11.97 -17.11
CA PRO A 317 -7.25 10.92 -16.37
C PRO A 317 -6.43 10.02 -17.30
N ASP A 318 -5.38 9.42 -16.76
CA ASP A 318 -4.63 8.40 -17.48
C ASP A 318 -5.40 7.08 -17.43
N LEU A 319 -5.23 6.22 -18.42
CA LEU A 319 -5.78 4.87 -18.41
C LEU A 319 -4.70 3.88 -18.01
N LEU A 320 -4.98 3.06 -17.01
CA LEU A 320 -4.13 1.97 -16.56
C LEU A 320 -4.59 0.66 -17.16
N TRP A 321 -3.68 -0.05 -17.82
CA TRP A 321 -3.77 -1.48 -18.05
C TRP A 321 -3.05 -2.19 -16.89
N PRO A 322 -3.78 -2.87 -15.98
CA PRO A 322 -3.26 -3.29 -14.68
C PRO A 322 -1.90 -4.00 -14.78
N ASP A 323 -0.96 -3.56 -13.95
CA ASP A 323 0.40 -4.10 -13.81
C ASP A 323 1.25 -4.17 -15.08
N LEU A 324 0.79 -3.54 -16.17
CA LEU A 324 1.46 -3.60 -17.48
C LEU A 324 1.78 -2.20 -18.00
N ALA A 325 0.77 -1.36 -18.21
CA ALA A 325 0.93 -0.10 -18.93
C ALA A 325 0.11 1.06 -18.35
N ARG A 326 0.62 2.28 -18.52
CA ARG A 326 -0.10 3.54 -18.30
C ARG A 326 -0.19 4.29 -19.61
N LEU A 327 -1.39 4.75 -19.95
CA LEU A 327 -1.73 5.45 -21.18
C LEU A 327 -2.18 6.87 -20.83
N ARG A 328 -1.42 7.88 -21.25
CA ARG A 328 -1.70 9.30 -21.00
C ARG A 328 -2.04 10.01 -22.29
N LEU A 329 -3.26 10.50 -22.39
CA LEU A 329 -3.69 11.30 -23.55
C LEU A 329 -3.10 12.71 -23.45
N GLU A 330 -2.21 13.07 -24.38
CA GLU A 330 -1.65 14.43 -24.44
C GLU A 330 -2.53 15.34 -25.29
N ASP A 331 -3.00 14.84 -26.42
CA ASP A 331 -3.89 15.58 -27.29
C ASP A 331 -4.90 14.67 -27.98
N TYR A 332 -6.08 15.22 -28.24
CA TYR A 332 -7.08 14.60 -29.08
C TYR A 332 -8.06 15.67 -29.55
N ASP A 333 -8.14 15.87 -30.85
CA ASP A 333 -8.93 16.93 -31.47
C ASP A 333 -10.20 16.40 -32.16
N ALA A 334 -11.04 17.32 -32.63
CA ALA A 334 -12.28 16.97 -33.34
C ALA A 334 -12.04 16.30 -34.71
N LYS A 335 -10.83 16.41 -35.26
CA LYS A 335 -10.41 15.72 -36.49
C LYS A 335 -9.88 14.31 -36.20
N ARG A 336 -10.01 13.85 -34.96
CA ARG A 336 -9.56 12.54 -34.48
C ARG A 336 -8.05 12.34 -34.59
N TYR A 337 -7.28 13.42 -34.73
CA TYR A 337 -5.86 13.38 -34.51
C TYR A 337 -5.63 13.29 -33.00
N GLY A 338 -4.72 12.41 -32.58
CA GLY A 338 -4.39 12.30 -31.17
C GLY A 338 -2.96 11.91 -30.91
N ARG A 339 -2.52 12.20 -29.69
CA ARG A 339 -1.20 11.87 -29.16
C ARG A 339 -1.34 11.25 -27.79
N MET A 340 -0.68 10.12 -27.58
CA MET A 340 -0.74 9.38 -26.32
C MET A 340 0.65 8.92 -25.92
N GLU A 341 1.03 9.25 -24.70
CA GLU A 341 2.20 8.67 -24.05
C GLU A 341 1.82 7.32 -23.46
N VAL A 342 2.53 6.27 -23.84
CA VAL A 342 2.37 4.93 -23.26
C VAL A 342 3.64 4.61 -22.47
N SER A 343 3.47 4.30 -21.19
CA SER A 343 4.56 3.95 -20.27
C SER A 343 4.40 2.50 -19.80
N ALA A 344 5.48 1.72 -19.82
CA ALA A 344 5.52 0.38 -19.24
C ALA A 344 5.75 0.50 -17.72
N ILE A 345 4.71 0.24 -16.93
CA ILE A 345 4.77 0.38 -15.45
C ILE A 345 4.95 -0.97 -14.74
N GLY A 346 4.80 -2.08 -15.46
CA GLY A 346 4.98 -3.43 -14.95
C GLY A 346 6.43 -3.90 -14.89
N GLN A 347 6.60 -5.15 -14.45
CA GLN A 347 7.87 -5.88 -14.52
C GLN A 347 8.11 -6.51 -15.91
N GLN A 348 7.09 -6.52 -16.77
CA GLN A 348 7.16 -7.11 -18.11
C GLN A 348 7.40 -6.04 -19.17
N ALA A 349 8.11 -6.42 -20.23
CA ALA A 349 8.18 -5.59 -21.44
C ALA A 349 6.86 -5.69 -22.22
N ILE A 350 6.43 -4.55 -22.78
CA ILE A 350 5.24 -4.46 -23.62
C ILE A 350 5.61 -3.98 -25.02
N THR A 351 4.93 -4.49 -26.03
CA THR A 351 4.98 -3.96 -27.39
C THR A 351 3.74 -3.12 -27.63
N VAL A 352 3.92 -1.94 -28.21
CA VAL A 352 2.84 -1.00 -28.52
C VAL A 352 2.83 -0.72 -30.01
N GLN A 353 1.67 -0.87 -30.64
CA GLN A 353 1.51 -0.75 -32.09
C GLN A 353 0.34 0.15 -32.45
N VAL A 354 0.54 1.05 -33.41
CA VAL A 354 -0.54 1.80 -34.06
C VAL A 354 -0.87 1.11 -35.38
N MET A 355 -2.15 0.80 -35.59
CA MET A 355 -2.65 0.02 -36.72
C MET A 355 -3.50 0.89 -37.65
N ARG A 356 -3.34 0.76 -38.97
CA ARG A 356 -4.27 1.22 -40.02
C ARG A 356 -4.91 0.01 -40.69
N GLY A 357 -6.07 -0.40 -40.19
CA GLY A 357 -6.69 -1.68 -40.52
C GLY A 357 -5.88 -2.85 -39.97
N GLU A 358 -5.32 -3.65 -40.89
CA GLU A 358 -4.44 -4.79 -40.58
C GLU A 358 -2.95 -4.44 -40.71
N LEU A 359 -2.62 -3.23 -41.19
CA LEU A 359 -1.24 -2.80 -41.36
C LEU A 359 -0.74 -2.11 -40.09
N VAL A 360 0.46 -2.49 -39.63
CA VAL A 360 1.18 -1.81 -38.55
C VAL A 360 1.81 -0.54 -39.12
N GLU A 361 1.38 0.62 -38.64
CA GLU A 361 1.97 1.92 -39.01
C GLU A 361 3.22 2.21 -38.18
N GLU A 362 3.12 1.95 -36.88
CA GLU A 362 4.17 2.23 -35.90
C GLU A 362 4.21 1.09 -34.88
N SER A 363 5.41 0.69 -34.45
CA SER A 363 5.62 -0.38 -33.48
C SER A 363 6.83 -0.09 -32.60
N HIS A 364 6.62 -0.11 -31.30
CA HIS A 364 7.67 0.11 -30.30
C HIS A 364 7.68 -1.00 -29.26
N SER A 365 8.88 -1.44 -28.87
CA SER A 365 9.07 -2.34 -27.74
C SER A 365 9.54 -1.54 -26.53
N LEU A 366 8.80 -1.62 -25.42
CA LEU A 366 9.02 -0.86 -24.21
C LEU A 366 9.45 -1.81 -23.08
N PRO A 367 10.73 -1.76 -22.67
CA PRO A 367 11.17 -2.36 -21.41
C PRO A 367 10.47 -1.74 -20.19
N PRO A 368 10.44 -2.44 -19.04
CA PRO A 368 9.96 -1.88 -17.77
C PRO A 368 10.53 -0.49 -17.47
N GLY A 369 9.66 0.45 -17.11
CA GLY A 369 10.03 1.84 -16.77
C GLY A 369 10.25 2.78 -17.97
N GLN A 370 10.20 2.27 -19.21
CA GLN A 370 10.31 3.10 -20.42
C GLN A 370 8.95 3.64 -20.88
N LYS A 371 8.99 4.67 -21.73
CA LYS A 371 7.81 5.31 -22.30
C LYS A 371 8.01 5.73 -23.74
N VAL A 372 6.92 5.82 -24.50
CA VAL A 372 6.90 6.30 -25.88
C VAL A 372 5.71 7.20 -26.11
N LEU A 373 5.89 8.21 -26.95
CA LEU A 373 4.83 9.10 -27.38
C LEU A 373 4.40 8.71 -28.79
N LEU A 374 3.16 8.25 -28.91
CA LEU A 374 2.55 7.80 -30.16
C LEU A 374 1.64 8.89 -30.71
N SER A 375 1.54 8.98 -32.02
CA SER A 375 0.62 9.90 -32.69
C SER A 375 -0.21 9.12 -33.71
N TRP A 376 -1.47 9.48 -33.88
CA TRP A 376 -2.34 8.85 -34.86
C TRP A 376 -3.22 9.89 -35.57
N ASP A 377 -3.72 9.51 -36.74
CA ASP A 377 -4.62 10.32 -37.55
C ASP A 377 -6.00 9.64 -37.75
N GLU A 378 -6.83 10.23 -38.61
CA GLU A 378 -8.17 9.70 -38.91
C GLU A 378 -8.18 8.32 -39.57
N GLY A 379 -7.07 7.92 -40.20
CA GLY A 379 -6.93 6.63 -40.86
C GLY A 379 -6.44 5.52 -39.93
N SER A 380 -5.76 5.86 -38.84
CA SER A 380 -5.37 4.89 -37.81
C SER A 380 -6.62 4.30 -37.15
N THR A 381 -6.68 2.98 -37.04
CA THR A 381 -7.87 2.24 -36.58
C THR A 381 -7.75 1.76 -35.14
N ALA A 382 -6.55 1.38 -34.70
CA ALA A 382 -6.38 0.78 -33.37
C ALA A 382 -4.98 1.00 -32.79
N LEU A 383 -4.91 0.99 -31.45
CA LEU A 383 -3.70 0.89 -30.65
C LEU A 383 -3.66 -0.51 -30.04
N VAL A 384 -2.66 -1.32 -30.37
CA VAL A 384 -2.49 -2.68 -29.81
C VAL A 384 -1.36 -2.66 -28.81
N LEU A 385 -1.64 -3.11 -27.58
CA LEU A 385 -0.64 -3.36 -26.56
C LEU A 385 -0.54 -4.87 -26.35
N SER A 386 0.68 -5.40 -26.37
CA SER A 386 0.93 -6.83 -26.17
C SER A 386 2.03 -7.03 -25.13
N ALA A 387 1.74 -7.83 -24.10
CA ALA A 387 2.69 -8.26 -23.10
C ALA A 387 3.35 -9.58 -23.54
N THR A 388 4.50 -9.89 -22.94
CA THR A 388 5.31 -11.08 -23.28
C THR A 388 4.65 -12.39 -22.85
N ASP A 389 3.70 -12.35 -21.92
CA ASP A 389 2.91 -13.47 -21.45
C ASP A 389 1.67 -13.78 -22.32
N SER A 390 1.59 -13.19 -23.51
CA SER A 390 0.48 -13.30 -24.48
C SER A 390 -0.79 -12.51 -24.14
N GLN A 391 -0.81 -11.70 -23.07
CA GLN A 391 -1.90 -10.74 -22.89
C GLN A 391 -1.84 -9.70 -24.01
N THR A 392 -2.95 -9.50 -24.72
CA THR A 392 -3.05 -8.51 -25.79
C THR A 392 -4.30 -7.69 -25.61
N LEU A 393 -4.16 -6.38 -25.75
CA LEU A 393 -5.21 -5.40 -25.61
C LEU A 393 -5.27 -4.54 -26.88
N ARG A 394 -6.34 -4.67 -27.66
CA ARG A 394 -6.58 -3.83 -28.85
C ARG A 394 -7.56 -2.72 -28.52
N LEU A 395 -7.14 -1.47 -28.61
CA LEU A 395 -7.98 -0.31 -28.34
C LEU A 395 -8.37 0.37 -29.65
N GLU A 396 -9.66 0.50 -29.92
CA GLU A 396 -10.14 1.19 -31.11
C GLU A 396 -9.86 2.70 -31.00
N LEU A 397 -9.09 3.23 -31.95
CA LEU A 397 -8.83 4.68 -32.04
C LEU A 397 -9.97 5.38 -32.78
N ASN A 398 -10.51 4.74 -33.82
CA ASN A 398 -11.57 5.26 -34.67
C ASN A 398 -12.60 4.14 -34.94
N PRO A 399 -13.74 4.09 -34.24
CA PRO A 399 -14.77 3.12 -34.55
C PRO A 399 -15.36 3.48 -35.92
N ARG A 400 -15.54 2.47 -36.77
CA ARG A 400 -16.37 2.65 -37.96
C ARG A 400 -17.79 3.01 -37.50
N PRO A 401 -18.41 4.04 -38.08
CA PRO A 401 -19.77 4.46 -37.72
C PRO A 401 -20.79 3.33 -37.91
#